data_AF-A0A1G7HFA7-F1
#
_entry.id   AF-A0A1G7HFA7-F1
#
_cell.length_a   1.000
_cell.length_b   1.000
_cell.length_c   1.000
_cell.angle_alpha   90.00
_cell.angle_beta   90.00
_cell.angle_gamma   90.00
#
_symmetry.space_group_name_H-M   'P 1'
#
loop_
_entity.id
_entity.type
_entity.pdbx_description
1 polymer ?
#
loop_
_entity_poly.entity_id
_entity_poly.type
_entity_poly.pdbx_seq_one_letter_code
_entity_poly.pdbx_strand_id
1 'polypeptide(L)'
;MSKILLSVFFFSFSLFTFAQTETFVGSVVEEETNYHMANAIVAIEGTALAQTTNNEGKFSFRDKIPVGEHIVTVTKEGYEVKFFIINIENGKKVIVDKVEISLTKDEEKRRKKLLKEQSKEEKKKEKEREEKIKEAQKELEKREKKLAKEKKKLKKSNKDVIISYDDATPAANTSTTPTVDPNIVTPLQVKYAGILGVTPEEITNIPLYEFIDEWMGIPYLMGGATKDGIDCSSFSQRLFTTVNGQYIERTAQKQFDSNYTDKFQGKEFLKEGDLLFFKGVGDYSNDISHVGVYLGNMKFVNATSRRGTSGVSGVKISDLSEPFWTSRFVSAGRRINNN
;
A
#
# COMPACT_ATOMS: atom_id res chain seq x y z
N MET A 1 12.32 9.17 88.50
CA MET A 1 12.94 9.59 87.23
C MET A 1 12.22 8.88 86.10
N SER A 2 11.52 9.60 85.23
CA SER A 2 10.97 9.10 83.96
C SER A 2 10.91 10.31 83.03
N LYS A 3 11.74 10.30 81.99
CA LYS A 3 11.81 11.36 80.97
C LYS A 3 10.94 10.94 79.80
N ILE A 4 9.87 11.68 79.53
CA ILE A 4 9.01 11.48 78.35
C ILE A 4 9.65 12.27 77.20
N LEU A 5 10.13 11.55 76.19
CA LEU A 5 10.72 12.11 74.97
C LEU A 5 9.59 12.39 73.97
N LEU A 6 9.30 13.66 73.72
CA LEU A 6 8.31 14.09 72.73
C LEU A 6 8.99 14.18 71.35
N SER A 7 8.80 13.18 70.48
CA SER A 7 9.27 13.21 69.10
C SER A 7 8.27 13.96 68.21
N VAL A 8 8.61 15.16 67.78
CA VAL A 8 7.83 15.93 66.79
C VAL A 8 8.19 15.41 65.40
N PHE A 9 7.24 14.71 64.76
CA PHE A 9 7.35 14.27 63.37
C PHE A 9 6.99 15.46 62.45
N PHE A 10 8.00 16.07 61.82
CA PHE A 10 7.78 17.03 60.74
C PHE A 10 7.38 16.27 59.47
N PHE A 11 6.08 16.22 59.19
CA PHE A 11 5.57 15.71 57.92
C PHE A 11 5.76 16.79 56.84
N SER A 12 6.87 16.70 56.11
CA SER A 12 7.12 17.48 54.89
C SER A 12 6.11 17.07 53.82
N PHE A 13 5.00 17.79 53.71
CA PHE A 13 4.03 17.61 52.64
C PHE A 13 4.59 18.25 51.36
N SER A 14 5.27 17.46 50.53
CA SER A 14 5.71 17.87 49.20
C SER A 14 4.47 18.09 48.33
N LEU A 15 4.08 19.35 48.14
CA LEU A 15 3.05 19.73 47.17
C LEU A 15 3.57 19.40 45.76
N PHE A 16 3.06 18.31 45.17
CA PHE A 16 3.21 18.06 43.75
C PHE A 16 2.33 19.06 42.98
N THR A 17 2.93 20.14 42.48
CA THR A 17 2.28 21.00 41.50
C THR A 17 2.19 20.23 40.19
N PHE A 18 0.99 19.77 39.83
CA PHE A 18 0.71 19.27 38.48
C PHE A 18 0.89 20.43 37.50
N ALA A 19 1.98 20.44 36.73
CA ALA A 19 2.14 21.36 35.62
C ALA A 19 1.09 21.03 34.56
N GLN A 20 0.14 21.93 34.33
CA GLN A 20 -0.78 21.80 33.20
C GLN A 20 0.04 22.00 31.92
N THR A 21 0.04 21.01 31.03
CA THR A 21 0.77 21.09 29.75
C THR A 21 -0.02 21.92 28.76
N GLU A 22 0.41 23.14 28.50
CA GLU A 22 -0.11 23.96 27.42
C GLU A 22 0.09 23.23 26.10
N THR A 23 -0.97 23.15 25.30
CA THR A 23 -0.96 22.34 24.08
C THR A 23 -1.42 23.21 22.92
N PHE A 24 -0.59 23.30 21.89
CA PHE A 24 -0.94 23.95 20.63
C PHE A 24 -0.87 22.92 19.51
N VAL A 25 -2.01 22.66 18.87
CA VAL A 25 -2.14 21.64 17.82
C VAL A 25 -2.85 22.21 16.61
N GLY A 26 -2.58 21.62 15.45
CA GLY A 26 -3.34 21.91 14.26
C GLY A 26 -2.91 21.07 13.07
N SER A 27 -3.39 21.45 11.89
CA SER A 27 -2.99 20.83 10.63
C SER A 27 -2.62 21.88 9.59
N VAL A 28 -1.75 21.51 8.64
CA VAL A 28 -1.37 22.32 7.48
C VAL A 28 -1.84 21.61 6.22
N VAL A 29 -2.46 22.34 5.30
CA VAL A 29 -2.98 21.83 4.02
C VAL A 29 -2.63 22.77 2.87
N GLU A 30 -2.52 22.24 1.66
CA GLU A 30 -2.40 23.03 0.42
C GLU A 30 -3.77 23.68 0.10
N GLU A 31 -3.79 24.98 -0.15
CA GLU A 31 -5.03 25.76 -0.31
C GLU A 31 -5.93 25.26 -1.46
N GLU A 32 -5.36 24.95 -2.63
CA GLU A 32 -6.15 24.57 -3.81
C GLU A 32 -6.70 23.13 -3.74
N THR A 33 -5.90 22.19 -3.24
CA THR A 33 -6.22 20.75 -3.29
C THR A 33 -6.70 20.20 -1.95
N ASN A 34 -6.56 20.98 -0.87
CA ASN A 34 -6.76 20.55 0.51
C ASN A 34 -5.86 19.36 0.89
N TYR A 35 -4.74 19.18 0.18
CA TYR A 35 -3.79 18.10 0.43
C TYR A 35 -3.04 18.34 1.74
N HIS A 36 -2.96 17.32 2.59
CA HIS A 36 -2.27 17.42 3.87
C HIS A 36 -0.76 17.60 3.72
N MET A 37 -0.23 18.68 4.28
CA MET A 37 1.15 19.11 4.04
C MET A 37 2.11 18.49 5.05
N ALA A 38 2.77 17.40 4.67
CA ALA A 38 3.82 16.77 5.46
C ALA A 38 5.14 17.56 5.42
N ASN A 39 5.90 17.52 6.51
CA ASN A 39 7.18 18.20 6.66
C ASN A 39 7.12 19.71 6.35
N ALA A 40 5.99 20.36 6.61
CA ALA A 40 5.91 21.81 6.74
C ALA A 40 6.45 22.18 8.13
N ILE A 41 7.28 23.21 8.22
CA ILE A 41 7.84 23.67 9.49
C ILE A 41 6.88 24.69 10.07
N VAL A 42 6.35 24.39 11.25
CA VAL A 42 5.55 25.29 12.07
C VAL A 42 6.48 25.80 13.18
N ALA A 43 6.66 27.11 13.30
CA ALA A 43 7.52 27.73 14.29
C ALA A 43 6.76 28.81 15.06
N ILE A 44 7.01 28.91 16.37
CA ILE A 44 6.49 29.99 17.21
C ILE A 44 7.59 31.05 17.31
N GLU A 45 7.39 32.18 16.65
CA GLU A 45 8.37 33.26 16.54
C GLU A 45 8.76 33.81 17.90
N GLY A 46 10.04 34.19 18.05
CA GLY A 46 10.59 34.64 19.33
C GLY A 46 10.85 33.52 20.34
N THR A 47 10.66 32.26 19.96
CA THR A 47 10.99 31.08 20.78
C THR A 47 11.89 30.11 20.01
N ALA A 48 12.43 29.10 20.70
CA ALA A 48 13.14 27.99 20.06
C ALA A 48 12.19 26.85 19.59
N LEU A 49 10.87 27.07 19.67
CA LEU A 49 9.88 26.04 19.39
C LEU A 49 9.58 26.00 17.89
N ALA A 50 10.01 24.92 17.24
CA ALA A 50 9.65 24.58 15.88
C ALA A 50 9.37 23.09 15.76
N GLN A 51 8.40 22.72 14.93
CA GLN A 51 8.03 21.34 14.67
C GLN A 51 7.70 21.14 13.20
N THR A 52 7.98 19.97 12.68
CA THR A 52 7.51 19.55 11.36
C THR A 52 6.17 18.84 11.46
N THR A 53 5.28 19.11 10.51
CA THR A 53 4.05 18.36 10.36
C THR A 53 4.30 16.91 9.95
N ASN A 54 3.46 16.00 10.43
CA ASN A 54 3.49 14.59 10.04
C ASN A 54 2.82 14.34 8.66
N ASN A 55 2.69 13.08 8.26
CA ASN A 55 2.08 12.70 6.97
C ASN A 55 0.60 13.09 6.80
N GLU A 56 -0.10 13.39 7.90
CA GLU A 56 -1.47 13.90 7.91
C GLU A 56 -1.51 15.44 8.00
N GLY A 57 -0.35 16.10 7.83
CA GLY A 57 -0.22 17.54 7.95
C GLY A 57 -0.35 18.06 9.39
N LYS A 58 -0.40 17.19 10.40
CA LYS A 58 -0.66 17.56 11.79
C LYS A 58 0.62 17.96 12.53
N PHE A 59 0.52 18.98 13.39
CA PHE A 59 1.54 19.39 14.36
C PHE A 59 0.96 19.42 15.78
N SER A 60 1.83 19.26 16.78
CA SER A 60 1.50 19.27 18.21
C SER A 60 2.70 19.71 19.04
N PHE A 61 2.62 20.93 19.56
CA PHE A 61 3.50 21.44 20.62
C PHE A 61 2.92 21.02 21.97
N ARG A 62 3.76 20.40 22.80
CA ARG A 62 3.40 19.91 24.16
C ARG A 62 4.32 20.46 25.25
N ASP A 63 5.29 21.29 24.86
CA ASP A 63 6.28 21.90 25.75
C ASP A 63 5.74 23.20 26.36
N LYS A 64 6.51 23.80 27.27
CA LYS A 64 6.20 25.09 27.91
C LYS A 64 6.23 26.23 26.89
N ILE A 65 5.15 26.37 26.11
CA ILE A 65 4.93 27.56 25.30
C ILE A 65 4.76 28.74 26.27
N PRO A 66 5.39 29.89 26.05
CA PRO A 66 5.16 31.04 26.91
C PRO A 66 3.69 31.51 26.81
N VAL A 67 3.06 31.87 27.92
CA VAL A 67 1.73 32.50 27.92
C VAL A 67 1.79 33.83 27.19
N GLY A 68 0.75 34.14 26.41
CA GLY A 68 0.61 35.39 25.68
C GLY A 68 0.39 35.23 24.18
N GLU A 69 0.44 36.35 23.48
CA GLU A 69 0.27 36.41 22.03
C GLU A 69 1.59 36.04 21.32
N HIS A 70 1.50 35.15 20.34
CA HIS A 70 2.64 34.72 19.52
C HIS A 70 2.28 34.75 18.04
N ILE A 71 3.30 35.07 17.23
CA ILE A 71 3.23 34.86 15.77
C ILE A 71 3.70 33.43 15.49
N VAL A 72 2.91 32.72 14.70
CA VAL A 72 3.26 31.40 14.18
C VAL A 72 3.57 31.52 12.70
N THR A 73 4.68 30.93 12.30
CA THR A 73 5.13 30.86 10.91
C THR A 73 5.02 29.43 10.42
N VAL A 74 4.45 29.25 9.22
CA VAL A 74 4.44 27.97 8.50
C VAL A 74 5.24 28.11 7.21
N THR A 75 6.27 27.29 7.05
CA THR A 75 7.15 27.28 5.88
C THR A 75 7.22 25.90 5.24
N LYS A 76 7.25 25.88 3.91
CA LYS A 76 7.47 24.68 3.10
C LYS A 76 8.10 25.09 1.77
N GLU A 77 9.11 24.35 1.33
CA GLU A 77 9.73 24.59 0.02
C GLU A 77 8.68 24.51 -1.11
N GLY A 78 8.64 25.53 -1.97
CA GLY A 78 7.68 25.64 -3.07
C GLY A 78 6.35 26.32 -2.70
N TYR A 79 6.17 26.72 -1.45
CA TYR A 79 4.96 27.39 -0.95
C TYR A 79 5.25 28.78 -0.39
N GLU A 80 4.26 29.65 -0.43
CA GLU A 80 4.30 30.95 0.23
C GLU A 80 4.34 30.78 1.75
N VAL A 81 5.09 31.65 2.43
CA VAL A 81 5.20 31.62 3.89
C VAL A 81 3.90 32.14 4.50
N LYS A 82 3.32 31.38 5.43
CA LYS A 82 2.09 31.78 6.14
C LYS A 82 2.40 32.23 7.55
N PHE A 83 1.83 33.36 7.93
CA PHE A 83 1.88 33.89 9.30
C PHE A 83 0.47 33.97 9.87
N PHE A 84 0.32 33.62 11.14
CA PHE A 84 -0.91 33.84 11.89
C PHE A 84 -0.62 34.01 13.37
N ILE A 85 -1.56 34.58 14.11
CA ILE A 85 -1.40 34.85 15.54
C ILE A 85 -2.14 33.78 16.35
N ILE A 86 -1.53 33.32 17.43
CA ILE A 86 -2.19 32.53 18.47
C ILE A 86 -2.07 33.23 19.81
N ASN A 87 -3.04 33.04 20.70
CA ASN A 87 -2.95 33.46 22.09
C ASN A 87 -2.90 32.21 22.98
N ILE A 88 -1.83 32.08 23.75
CA ILE A 88 -1.61 30.98 24.68
C ILE A 88 -2.08 31.41 26.07
N GLU A 89 -2.99 30.65 26.66
CA GLU A 89 -3.51 30.88 28.00
C GLU A 89 -3.23 29.67 28.90
N ASN A 90 -2.91 29.94 30.17
CA ASN A 90 -2.56 28.91 31.14
C ASN A 90 -3.65 27.84 31.24
N GLY A 91 -3.27 26.58 31.05
CA GLY A 91 -4.16 25.43 31.13
C GLY A 91 -5.11 25.24 29.95
N LYS A 92 -5.06 26.09 28.92
CA LYS A 92 -5.90 25.96 27.72
C LYS A 92 -5.15 25.29 26.59
N LYS A 93 -5.90 24.54 25.79
CA LYS A 93 -5.44 23.94 24.53
C LYS A 93 -5.84 24.85 23.38
N VAL A 94 -4.87 25.24 22.57
CA VAL A 94 -5.09 25.95 21.30
C VAL A 94 -5.19 24.93 20.18
N ILE A 95 -6.29 24.98 19.43
CA ILE A 95 -6.56 24.09 18.29
C ILE A 95 -6.75 24.98 17.06
N VAL A 96 -5.96 24.73 16.03
CA VAL A 96 -6.11 25.34 14.71
C VAL A 96 -6.57 24.26 13.74
N ASP A 97 -7.81 24.32 13.27
CA ASP A 97 -8.41 23.28 12.45
C ASP A 97 -7.57 22.98 11.20
N LYS A 98 -7.28 24.01 10.41
CA LYS A 98 -6.37 23.95 9.26
C LYS A 98 -5.68 25.27 9.01
N VAL A 99 -4.41 25.20 8.62
CA VAL A 99 -3.61 26.29 8.09
C VAL A 99 -3.41 26.04 6.61
N GLU A 100 -3.96 26.91 5.77
CA GLU A 100 -3.84 26.81 4.32
C GLU A 100 -2.60 27.57 3.82
N ILE A 101 -1.78 26.89 3.02
CA ILE A 101 -0.62 27.47 2.34
C ILE A 101 -0.76 27.31 0.82
N SER A 102 -0.44 28.38 0.08
CA SER A 102 -0.51 28.43 -1.38
C SER A 102 0.84 28.16 -2.01
N LEU A 103 0.85 27.65 -3.25
CA LEU A 103 2.09 27.52 -4.03
C LEU A 103 2.67 28.89 -4.39
N THR A 104 3.99 28.94 -4.60
CA THR A 104 4.59 30.09 -5.27
C THR A 104 4.29 30.04 -6.78
N LYS A 105 4.26 31.21 -7.42
CA LYS A 105 4.01 31.30 -8.89
C LYS A 105 5.02 30.51 -9.71
N ASP A 106 6.27 30.45 -9.27
CA ASP A 106 7.34 29.71 -9.94
C ASP A 106 7.12 28.19 -9.81
N GLU A 107 6.71 27.72 -8.64
CA GLU A 107 6.41 26.31 -8.41
C GLU A 107 5.16 25.87 -9.18
N GLU A 108 4.10 26.69 -9.23
CA GLU A 108 2.94 26.42 -10.07
C GLU A 108 3.33 26.26 -11.55
N LYS A 109 4.15 27.17 -12.07
CA LYS A 109 4.61 27.14 -13.46
C LYS A 109 5.44 25.89 -13.72
N ARG A 110 6.29 25.50 -12.77
CA ARG A 110 7.10 24.29 -12.83
C ARG A 110 6.21 23.04 -12.86
N ARG A 111 5.23 22.90 -11.97
CA ARG A 111 4.29 21.78 -11.93
C ARG A 111 3.48 21.67 -13.23
N LYS A 112 2.95 22.78 -13.74
CA LYS A 112 2.23 22.82 -15.04
C LYS A 112 3.11 22.36 -16.21
N LYS A 113 4.39 22.74 -16.23
CA LYS A 113 5.34 22.28 -17.25
C LYS A 113 5.59 20.77 -17.15
N LEU A 114 5.81 20.26 -15.94
CA LEU A 114 6.08 18.84 -15.69
C LEU A 114 4.88 17.97 -16.13
N LEU A 115 3.66 18.36 -15.75
CA LEU A 115 2.43 17.66 -16.17
C LEU A 115 2.28 17.60 -17.69
N LYS A 116 2.63 18.69 -18.39
CA LYS A 116 2.59 18.74 -19.85
C LYS A 116 3.64 17.83 -20.50
N GLU A 117 4.81 17.70 -19.90
CA GLU A 117 5.88 16.80 -20.35
C GLU A 117 5.51 15.33 -20.11
N GLN A 118 5.00 15.00 -18.92
CA GLN A 118 4.50 13.66 -18.58
C GLN A 118 3.38 13.22 -19.53
N SER A 119 2.38 14.07 -19.76
CA SER A 119 1.27 13.76 -20.68
C SER A 119 1.76 13.51 -22.12
N LYS A 120 2.79 14.23 -22.58
CA LYS A 120 3.40 13.98 -23.90
C LYS A 120 4.12 12.64 -23.95
N GLU A 121 4.86 12.30 -22.90
CA GLU A 121 5.59 11.04 -22.81
C GLU A 121 4.64 9.84 -22.74
N GLU A 122 3.55 9.95 -21.98
CA GLU A 122 2.50 8.94 -21.90
C GLU A 122 1.84 8.70 -23.26
N LYS A 123 1.44 9.76 -23.97
CA LYS A 123 0.87 9.64 -25.33
C LYS A 123 1.83 8.97 -26.30
N LYS A 124 3.13 9.24 -26.18
CA LYS A 124 4.16 8.59 -26.99
C LYS A 124 4.24 7.09 -26.68
N LYS A 125 4.31 6.72 -25.40
CA LYS A 125 4.35 5.32 -24.94
C LYS A 125 3.08 4.55 -25.34
N GLU A 126 1.93 5.19 -25.28
CA GLU A 126 0.66 4.63 -25.72
C GLU A 126 0.68 4.30 -27.21
N LYS A 127 1.10 5.25 -28.05
CA LYS A 127 1.24 5.04 -29.49
C LYS A 127 2.21 3.89 -29.82
N GLU A 128 3.36 3.83 -29.16
CA GLU A 128 4.33 2.74 -29.33
C GLU A 128 3.75 1.37 -28.90
N ARG A 129 2.91 1.35 -27.85
CA ARG A 129 2.23 0.13 -27.39
C ARG A 129 1.18 -0.33 -28.40
N GLU A 130 0.40 0.58 -28.96
CA GLU A 130 -0.60 0.26 -30.00
C GLU A 130 0.05 -0.33 -31.25
N GLU A 131 1.18 0.23 -31.69
CA GLU A 131 1.94 -0.28 -32.84
C GLU A 131 2.44 -1.71 -32.60
N LYS A 132 2.99 -2.00 -31.42
CA LYS A 132 3.43 -3.36 -31.04
C LYS A 132 2.28 -4.36 -30.97
N ILE A 133 1.12 -3.96 -30.47
CA ILE A 133 -0.08 -4.83 -30.42
C ILE A 133 -0.51 -5.19 -31.85
N LYS A 134 -0.56 -4.21 -32.77
CA LYS A 134 -0.89 -4.45 -34.17
C LYS A 134 0.09 -5.42 -34.85
N GLU A 135 1.38 -5.30 -34.54
CA GLU A 135 2.41 -6.21 -35.07
C GLU A 135 2.24 -7.63 -34.52
N ALA A 136 2.03 -7.78 -33.21
CA ALA A 136 1.82 -9.07 -32.57
C ALA A 136 0.55 -9.79 -33.11
N GLN A 137 -0.53 -9.05 -33.33
CA GLN A 137 -1.77 -9.59 -33.92
C GLN A 137 -1.53 -10.13 -35.34
N LYS A 138 -0.76 -9.41 -36.17
CA LYS A 138 -0.40 -9.87 -37.53
C LYS A 138 0.44 -11.15 -37.49
N GLU A 139 1.39 -11.26 -36.57
CA GLU A 139 2.19 -12.47 -36.39
C GLU A 139 1.34 -13.67 -35.91
N LEU A 140 0.41 -13.43 -34.98
CA LEU A 140 -0.51 -14.46 -34.51
C LEU A 140 -1.36 -15.02 -35.66
N GLU A 141 -1.93 -14.15 -36.49
CA GLU A 141 -2.76 -14.56 -37.64
C GLU A 141 -1.96 -15.40 -38.65
N LYS A 142 -0.70 -15.04 -38.91
CA LYS A 142 0.21 -15.85 -39.75
C LYS A 142 0.45 -17.24 -39.14
N ARG A 143 0.68 -17.31 -37.83
CA ARG A 143 0.93 -18.56 -37.11
C ARG A 143 -0.30 -19.46 -37.11
N GLU A 144 -1.49 -18.92 -36.92
CA GLU A 144 -2.75 -19.66 -36.99
C GLU A 144 -3.00 -20.23 -38.39
N LYS A 145 -2.76 -19.44 -39.45
CA LYS A 145 -2.82 -19.94 -40.84
C LYS A 145 -1.85 -21.10 -41.08
N LYS A 146 -0.63 -21.03 -40.54
CA LYS A 146 0.37 -22.11 -40.63
C LYS A 146 -0.09 -23.36 -39.89
N LEU A 147 -0.56 -23.22 -38.65
CA LEU A 147 -1.11 -24.30 -37.83
C LEU A 147 -2.32 -24.97 -38.50
N ALA A 148 -3.20 -24.20 -39.15
CA ALA A 148 -4.35 -24.75 -39.86
C ALA A 148 -3.93 -25.62 -41.06
N LYS A 149 -2.90 -25.21 -41.81
CA LYS A 149 -2.32 -26.02 -42.91
C LYS A 149 -1.69 -27.31 -42.39
N GLU A 150 -0.96 -27.21 -41.28
CA GLU A 150 -0.30 -28.35 -40.64
C GLU A 150 -1.30 -29.36 -40.06
N LYS A 151 -2.35 -28.88 -39.38
CA LYS A 151 -3.48 -29.71 -38.92
C LYS A 151 -4.16 -30.47 -40.08
N LYS A 152 -4.35 -29.83 -41.23
CA LYS A 152 -4.91 -30.48 -42.44
C LYS A 152 -3.98 -31.58 -42.98
N LYS A 153 -2.65 -31.34 -42.98
CA LYS A 153 -1.65 -32.33 -43.41
C LYS A 153 -1.62 -33.53 -42.47
N LEU A 154 -1.63 -33.29 -41.15
CA LEU A 154 -1.65 -34.34 -40.12
C LEU A 154 -2.92 -35.19 -40.19
N LYS A 155 -4.11 -34.58 -40.35
CA LYS A 155 -5.37 -35.33 -40.53
C LYS A 155 -5.36 -36.27 -41.74
N LYS A 156 -4.59 -35.96 -42.80
CA LYS A 156 -4.46 -36.81 -43.98
C LYS A 156 -3.45 -37.96 -43.78
N SER A 157 -2.48 -37.78 -42.90
CA SER A 157 -1.40 -38.73 -42.61
C SER A 157 -1.74 -39.69 -41.46
N ASN A 158 -2.61 -39.31 -40.53
CA ASN A 158 -2.93 -40.08 -39.32
C ASN A 158 -3.99 -41.19 -39.51
N LYS A 159 -4.14 -41.74 -40.72
CA LYS A 159 -5.15 -42.80 -40.96
C LYS A 159 -4.89 -44.10 -40.18
N ASP A 160 -3.65 -44.31 -39.72
CA ASP A 160 -3.23 -45.55 -39.04
C ASP A 160 -3.07 -45.38 -37.51
N VAL A 161 -3.43 -44.21 -36.95
CA VAL A 161 -3.33 -43.94 -35.51
C VAL A 161 -4.74 -43.96 -34.89
N ILE A 162 -5.06 -45.02 -34.16
CA ILE A 162 -6.29 -45.14 -33.38
C ILE A 162 -6.13 -44.30 -32.12
N ILE A 163 -6.84 -43.18 -32.03
CA ILE A 163 -6.92 -42.35 -30.83
C ILE A 163 -8.19 -42.75 -30.08
N SER A 164 -8.02 -43.44 -28.96
CA SER A 164 -9.08 -43.71 -27.98
C SER A 164 -9.18 -42.55 -27.01
N TYR A 165 -10.39 -42.08 -26.76
CA TYR A 165 -10.68 -41.09 -25.73
C TYR A 165 -11.40 -41.81 -24.59
N ASP A 166 -10.85 -41.74 -23.39
CA ASP A 166 -11.65 -42.04 -22.20
C ASP A 166 -12.60 -40.86 -21.99
N ASP A 167 -13.87 -41.14 -21.72
CA ASP A 167 -14.80 -40.12 -21.28
C ASP A 167 -14.24 -39.49 -20.00
N ALA A 168 -13.91 -38.21 -20.07
CA ALA A 168 -13.60 -37.46 -18.87
C ALA A 168 -14.83 -37.57 -17.96
N THR A 169 -14.64 -38.10 -16.75
CA THR A 169 -15.66 -38.08 -15.70
C THR A 169 -16.21 -36.66 -15.61
N PRO A 170 -17.52 -36.44 -15.81
CA PRO A 170 -18.10 -35.12 -15.66
C PRO A 170 -17.77 -34.64 -14.25
N ALA A 171 -16.99 -33.56 -14.14
CA ALA A 171 -16.99 -32.78 -12.92
C ALA A 171 -18.47 -32.47 -12.62
N ALA A 172 -18.93 -32.84 -11.43
CA ALA A 172 -20.32 -32.79 -11.05
C ALA A 172 -20.91 -31.41 -11.37
N ASN A 173 -21.75 -31.36 -12.41
CA ASN A 173 -22.61 -30.22 -12.68
C ASN A 173 -23.69 -30.20 -11.61
N THR A 174 -23.44 -29.49 -10.51
CA THR A 174 -24.52 -28.93 -9.70
C THR A 174 -25.01 -27.66 -10.38
N SER A 175 -25.75 -27.84 -11.48
CA SER A 175 -26.67 -26.84 -11.99
C SER A 175 -27.82 -26.71 -11.00
N THR A 176 -27.78 -25.67 -10.19
CA THR A 176 -28.96 -25.09 -9.54
C THR A 176 -29.01 -23.61 -9.91
N THR A 177 -29.75 -23.29 -10.96
CA THR A 177 -30.51 -22.04 -11.02
C THR A 177 -31.88 -22.39 -10.39
N PRO A 178 -32.52 -21.55 -9.56
CA PRO A 178 -32.59 -20.09 -9.70
C PRO A 178 -32.60 -19.27 -8.39
N THR A 179 -32.17 -18.00 -8.45
CA THR A 179 -33.02 -16.79 -8.25
C THR A 179 -32.15 -15.56 -8.45
N VAL A 180 -32.52 -14.75 -9.45
CA VAL A 180 -31.94 -13.43 -9.72
C VAL A 180 -32.39 -12.47 -8.63
N ASP A 181 -31.45 -12.06 -7.79
CA ASP A 181 -31.50 -10.83 -7.00
C ASP A 181 -30.40 -9.92 -7.61
N PRO A 182 -30.64 -8.64 -7.94
CA PRO A 182 -29.69 -7.85 -8.70
C PRO A 182 -28.56 -7.40 -7.78
N ASN A 183 -27.63 -8.33 -7.50
CA ASN A 183 -26.32 -7.97 -6.97
C ASN A 183 -25.68 -7.03 -7.99
N ILE A 184 -25.61 -5.76 -7.62
CA ILE A 184 -24.94 -4.73 -8.40
C ILE A 184 -23.45 -5.13 -8.43
N VAL A 185 -23.05 -5.86 -9.47
CA VAL A 185 -21.65 -6.14 -9.75
C VAL A 185 -20.95 -4.81 -9.92
N THR A 186 -20.01 -4.50 -9.03
CA THR A 186 -19.29 -3.22 -9.05
C THR A 186 -18.21 -3.21 -10.14
N PRO A 187 -17.82 -2.03 -10.67
CA PRO A 187 -16.67 -1.92 -11.56
C PRO A 187 -15.37 -2.51 -10.97
N LEU A 188 -15.22 -2.43 -9.64
CA LEU A 188 -14.10 -3.04 -8.91
C LEU A 188 -14.09 -4.57 -9.08
N GLN A 189 -15.24 -5.21 -8.84
CA GLN A 189 -15.37 -6.66 -9.01
C GLN A 189 -15.11 -7.09 -10.46
N VAL A 190 -15.63 -6.37 -11.45
CA VAL A 190 -15.34 -6.64 -12.87
C VAL A 190 -13.84 -6.56 -13.16
N LYS A 191 -13.17 -5.52 -12.66
CA LYS A 191 -11.73 -5.30 -12.86
C LYS A 191 -10.91 -6.46 -12.30
N TYR A 192 -11.11 -6.84 -11.04
CA TYR A 192 -10.30 -7.88 -10.40
C TYR A 192 -10.67 -9.29 -10.87
N ALA A 193 -11.94 -9.55 -11.19
CA ALA A 193 -12.36 -10.80 -11.82
C ALA A 193 -11.63 -11.04 -13.14
N GLY A 194 -11.48 -10.01 -13.99
CA GLY A 194 -10.71 -10.10 -15.22
C GLY A 194 -9.21 -10.37 -14.99
N ILE A 195 -8.62 -9.84 -13.91
CA ILE A 195 -7.21 -10.06 -13.57
C ILE A 195 -6.98 -11.49 -13.04
N LEU A 196 -7.90 -11.98 -12.22
CA LEU A 196 -7.81 -13.29 -11.58
C LEU A 196 -8.33 -14.41 -12.48
N GLY A 197 -9.13 -14.11 -13.51
CA GLY A 197 -9.76 -15.10 -14.38
C GLY A 197 -10.92 -15.84 -13.70
N VAL A 198 -11.70 -15.12 -12.88
CA VAL A 198 -12.90 -15.62 -12.18
C VAL A 198 -14.13 -14.83 -12.61
N THR A 199 -15.30 -15.20 -12.14
CA THR A 199 -16.52 -14.40 -12.30
C THR A 199 -16.53 -13.23 -11.31
N PRO A 200 -17.14 -12.07 -11.64
CA PRO A 200 -17.24 -10.93 -10.71
C PRO A 200 -17.87 -11.27 -9.36
N GLU A 201 -18.78 -12.24 -9.33
CA GLU A 201 -19.47 -12.72 -8.14
C GLU A 201 -18.53 -13.46 -7.17
N GLU A 202 -17.42 -14.02 -7.66
CA GLU A 202 -16.39 -14.67 -6.84
C GLU A 202 -15.47 -13.65 -6.14
N ILE A 203 -15.54 -12.37 -6.51
CA ILE A 203 -14.82 -11.29 -5.81
C ILE A 203 -15.65 -10.86 -4.60
N THR A 204 -15.54 -11.61 -3.50
CA THR A 204 -16.34 -11.41 -2.29
C THR A 204 -15.64 -10.53 -1.24
N ASN A 205 -14.32 -10.47 -1.23
CA ASN A 205 -13.54 -9.70 -0.25
C ASN A 205 -13.34 -8.25 -0.70
N ILE A 206 -14.44 -7.50 -0.79
CA ILE A 206 -14.43 -6.12 -1.32
C ILE A 206 -13.38 -5.21 -0.65
N PRO A 207 -13.24 -5.18 0.70
CA PRO A 207 -12.25 -4.31 1.34
C PRO A 207 -10.80 -4.60 0.94
N LEU A 208 -10.46 -5.87 0.68
CA LEU A 208 -9.15 -6.26 0.18
C LEU A 208 -8.88 -5.63 -1.19
N TYR A 209 -9.83 -5.76 -2.11
CA TYR A 209 -9.66 -5.26 -3.47
C TYR A 209 -9.74 -3.74 -3.56
N GLU A 210 -10.53 -3.06 -2.72
CA GLU A 210 -10.52 -1.60 -2.59
C GLU A 210 -9.16 -1.09 -2.14
N PHE A 211 -8.58 -1.72 -1.10
CA PHE A 211 -7.24 -1.39 -0.63
C PHE A 211 -6.20 -1.61 -1.74
N ILE A 212 -6.25 -2.75 -2.44
CA ILE A 212 -5.34 -3.03 -3.54
C ILE A 212 -5.48 -1.98 -4.65
N ASP A 213 -6.70 -1.55 -4.96
CA ASP A 213 -6.97 -0.54 -5.99
C ASP A 213 -6.35 0.81 -5.65
N GLU A 214 -6.55 1.25 -4.40
CA GLU A 214 -6.05 2.51 -3.88
C GLU A 214 -4.50 2.57 -3.89
N TRP A 215 -3.86 1.42 -3.70
CA TRP A 215 -2.39 1.31 -3.64
C TRP A 215 -1.75 0.87 -4.96
N MET A 216 -2.54 0.50 -5.98
CA MET A 216 -2.02 0.01 -7.24
C MET A 216 -1.11 1.05 -7.91
N GLY A 217 0.08 0.62 -8.36
CA GLY A 217 1.03 1.49 -9.07
C GLY A 217 1.89 2.39 -8.18
N ILE A 218 1.66 2.45 -6.87
CA ILE A 218 2.51 3.23 -5.96
C ILE A 218 3.97 2.79 -6.09
N PRO A 219 4.94 3.72 -6.28
CA PRO A 219 6.32 3.37 -6.54
C PRO A 219 6.93 2.48 -5.46
N TYR A 220 7.84 1.61 -5.87
CA TYR A 220 8.60 0.83 -4.91
C TYR A 220 9.70 1.70 -4.30
N LEU A 221 9.75 1.74 -2.98
CA LEU A 221 10.82 2.39 -2.22
C LEU A 221 11.22 1.48 -1.06
N MET A 222 12.47 1.02 -1.05
CA MET A 222 13.00 0.23 0.08
C MET A 222 12.89 1.02 1.38
N GLY A 223 12.32 0.44 2.44
CA GLY A 223 12.07 1.16 3.69
C GLY A 223 10.84 2.06 3.65
N GLY A 224 10.28 2.31 2.46
CA GLY A 224 9.12 3.16 2.26
C GLY A 224 7.85 2.56 2.84
N ALA A 225 6.98 3.44 3.32
CA ALA A 225 5.71 3.07 3.93
C ALA A 225 4.61 4.07 3.58
N THR A 226 4.70 4.86 2.51
CA THR A 226 3.72 5.90 2.16
C THR A 226 3.32 5.79 0.68
N LYS A 227 2.43 6.67 0.22
CA LYS A 227 2.02 6.76 -1.20
C LYS A 227 3.12 7.34 -2.12
N ASP A 228 4.17 7.95 -1.55
CA ASP A 228 5.35 8.38 -2.33
C ASP A 228 6.29 7.20 -2.64
N GLY A 229 6.16 6.12 -1.89
CA GLY A 229 6.99 4.94 -2.04
C GLY A 229 6.76 3.93 -0.93
N ILE A 230 6.63 2.66 -1.30
CA ILE A 230 6.39 1.58 -0.35
C ILE A 230 7.22 0.34 -0.66
N ASP A 231 7.74 -0.32 0.39
CA ASP A 231 8.38 -1.63 0.27
C ASP A 231 7.40 -2.79 0.45
N CYS A 232 7.83 -3.99 0.09
CA CYS A 232 7.00 -5.19 0.10
C CYS A 232 6.37 -5.48 1.47
N SER A 233 7.16 -5.39 2.53
CA SER A 233 6.74 -5.69 3.89
C SER A 233 5.86 -4.60 4.52
N SER A 234 6.06 -3.33 4.18
CA SER A 234 5.19 -2.23 4.60
C SER A 234 3.86 -2.30 3.88
N PHE A 235 3.87 -2.70 2.61
CA PHE A 235 2.65 -2.91 1.85
C PHE A 235 1.80 -4.03 2.45
N SER A 236 2.38 -5.21 2.72
CA SER A 236 1.66 -6.28 3.41
C SER A 236 1.20 -5.85 4.81
N GLN A 237 2.05 -5.14 5.58
CA GLN A 237 1.67 -4.64 6.90
C GLN A 237 0.45 -3.72 6.86
N ARG A 238 0.42 -2.77 5.93
CA ARG A 238 -0.72 -1.86 5.77
C ARG A 238 -1.97 -2.58 5.31
N LEU A 239 -1.85 -3.53 4.39
CA LEU A 239 -2.98 -4.34 3.92
C LEU A 239 -3.63 -5.07 5.09
N PHE A 240 -2.86 -5.83 5.87
CA PHE A 240 -3.38 -6.57 7.01
C PHE A 240 -3.94 -5.66 8.11
N THR A 241 -3.29 -4.52 8.36
CA THR A 241 -3.77 -3.57 9.36
C THR A 241 -5.11 -2.95 8.94
N THR A 242 -5.27 -2.63 7.65
CA THR A 242 -6.46 -1.92 7.15
C THR A 242 -7.63 -2.87 6.89
N VAL A 243 -7.36 -4.03 6.30
CA VAL A 243 -8.39 -4.98 5.85
C VAL A 243 -8.80 -5.94 6.97
N ASN A 244 -7.84 -6.39 7.78
CA ASN A 244 -8.06 -7.42 8.80
C ASN A 244 -7.97 -6.88 10.24
N GLY A 245 -7.58 -5.60 10.44
CA GLY A 245 -7.30 -5.06 11.76
C GLY A 245 -6.06 -5.65 12.43
N GLN A 246 -5.19 -6.32 11.66
CA GLN A 246 -4.06 -7.07 12.18
C GLN A 246 -2.75 -6.33 11.94
N TYR A 247 -2.10 -5.94 13.03
CA TYR A 247 -0.72 -5.45 12.95
C TYR A 247 0.25 -6.63 12.81
N ILE A 248 1.01 -6.64 11.72
CA ILE A 248 2.07 -7.63 11.47
C ILE A 248 3.44 -6.95 11.48
N GLU A 249 4.50 -7.73 11.52
CA GLU A 249 5.87 -7.25 11.69
C GLU A 249 6.36 -6.39 10.50
N ARG A 250 7.33 -5.51 10.75
CA ARG A 250 7.78 -4.50 9.77
C ARG A 250 8.55 -5.07 8.57
N THR A 251 9.32 -6.15 8.75
CA THR A 251 10.20 -6.69 7.69
C THR A 251 9.70 -8.04 7.20
N ALA A 252 9.96 -8.37 5.93
CA ALA A 252 9.52 -9.64 5.33
C ALA A 252 10.01 -10.87 6.13
N GLN A 253 11.28 -10.85 6.54
CA GLN A 253 11.86 -11.86 7.41
C GLN A 253 11.11 -11.99 8.75
N LYS A 254 10.79 -10.86 9.42
CA LYS A 254 10.05 -10.92 10.70
C LYS A 254 8.60 -11.38 10.52
N GLN A 255 7.95 -11.05 9.41
CA GLN A 255 6.61 -11.55 9.09
C GLN A 255 6.62 -13.08 8.88
N PHE A 256 7.69 -13.60 8.28
CA PHE A 256 7.93 -15.03 8.13
C PHE A 256 8.21 -15.72 9.48
N ASP A 257 9.10 -15.14 10.29
CA ASP A 257 9.52 -15.69 11.59
C ASP A 257 8.45 -15.54 12.69
N SER A 258 7.41 -14.73 12.46
CA SER A 258 6.33 -14.50 13.41
C SER A 258 5.69 -15.81 13.87
N ASN A 259 5.48 -15.93 15.19
CA ASN A 259 4.75 -17.05 15.80
C ASN A 259 3.28 -17.10 15.38
N TYR A 260 2.75 -16.01 14.82
CA TYR A 260 1.38 -15.88 14.35
C TYR A 260 1.24 -16.11 12.83
N THR A 261 2.32 -16.52 12.18
CA THR A 261 2.34 -16.93 10.78
C THR A 261 2.47 -18.45 10.72
N ASP A 262 1.34 -19.12 10.45
CA ASP A 262 1.28 -20.56 10.20
C ASP A 262 1.89 -20.87 8.83
N LYS A 263 3.15 -21.31 8.84
CA LYS A 263 3.95 -21.51 7.64
C LYS A 263 3.68 -22.89 7.04
N PHE A 264 3.52 -22.92 5.73
CA PHE A 264 3.38 -24.16 4.98
C PHE A 264 4.12 -24.09 3.64
N GLN A 265 4.28 -25.27 3.04
CA GLN A 265 4.82 -25.45 1.70
C GLN A 265 3.76 -26.12 0.83
N GLY A 266 3.75 -25.81 -0.46
CA GLY A 266 2.73 -26.28 -1.41
C GLY A 266 1.83 -25.15 -1.89
N LYS A 267 1.77 -24.96 -3.21
CA LYS A 267 0.95 -23.93 -3.86
C LYS A 267 -0.54 -24.30 -3.84
N GLU A 268 -0.83 -25.58 -3.67
CA GLU A 268 -2.16 -26.18 -3.59
C GLU A 268 -2.93 -25.80 -2.31
N PHE A 269 -2.24 -25.36 -1.26
CA PHE A 269 -2.86 -24.96 0.00
C PHE A 269 -3.17 -23.45 0.09
N LEU A 270 -2.76 -22.69 -0.93
CA LEU A 270 -2.89 -21.25 -0.98
C LEU A 270 -4.36 -20.81 -1.01
N LYS A 271 -4.69 -19.85 -0.15
CA LYS A 271 -5.98 -19.18 -0.06
C LYS A 271 -5.78 -17.66 -0.09
N GLU A 272 -6.80 -16.95 -0.55
CA GLU A 272 -6.79 -15.49 -0.57
C GLU A 272 -6.38 -14.94 0.80
N GLY A 273 -5.44 -13.99 0.80
CA GLY A 273 -4.88 -13.39 1.99
C GLY A 273 -3.62 -14.08 2.54
N ASP A 274 -3.21 -15.24 2.04
CA ASP A 274 -1.96 -15.86 2.51
C ASP A 274 -0.73 -15.01 2.12
N LEU A 275 0.23 -14.89 3.03
CA LEU A 275 1.54 -14.27 2.77
C LEU A 275 2.39 -15.23 1.94
N LEU A 276 3.02 -14.72 0.89
CA LEU A 276 3.98 -15.45 0.06
C LEU A 276 5.38 -14.91 0.31
N PHE A 277 6.33 -15.77 0.67
CA PHE A 277 7.68 -15.39 1.03
C PHE A 277 8.69 -15.83 -0.03
N PHE A 278 9.60 -14.92 -0.36
CA PHE A 278 10.57 -15.13 -1.43
C PHE A 278 11.98 -14.70 -1.00
N LYS A 279 12.97 -15.40 -1.56
CA LYS A 279 14.39 -15.09 -1.39
C LYS A 279 14.94 -14.13 -2.44
N GLY A 280 16.11 -13.57 -2.14
CA GLY A 280 16.81 -12.59 -2.96
C GLY A 280 17.33 -13.15 -4.29
N VAL A 281 17.65 -12.26 -5.23
CA VAL A 281 18.36 -12.66 -6.46
C VAL A 281 19.79 -13.06 -6.09
N GLY A 282 20.20 -14.28 -6.44
CA GLY A 282 21.55 -14.79 -6.14
C GLY A 282 21.72 -15.29 -4.71
N ASP A 283 20.62 -15.39 -3.96
CA ASP A 283 20.62 -15.83 -2.58
C ASP A 283 20.44 -17.36 -2.45
N TYR A 284 21.35 -17.98 -1.70
CA TYR A 284 21.36 -19.40 -1.38
C TYR A 284 20.97 -19.68 0.09
N SER A 285 20.87 -18.66 0.97
CA SER A 285 20.62 -18.85 2.41
C SER A 285 19.16 -19.08 2.79
N ASN A 286 18.23 -19.13 1.82
CA ASN A 286 16.77 -19.18 2.04
C ASN A 286 16.22 -18.04 2.91
N ASP A 287 17.01 -16.99 3.13
CA ASP A 287 16.57 -15.79 3.83
C ASP A 287 15.48 -15.09 3.02
N ILE A 288 14.50 -14.56 3.73
CA ILE A 288 13.33 -13.91 3.13
C ILE A 288 13.64 -12.44 2.88
N SER A 289 13.74 -12.10 1.60
CA SER A 289 13.99 -10.72 1.14
C SER A 289 12.73 -10.02 0.63
N HIS A 290 11.66 -10.77 0.35
CA HIS A 290 10.45 -10.22 -0.27
C HIS A 290 9.19 -10.95 0.20
N VAL A 291 8.08 -10.20 0.24
CA VAL A 291 6.76 -10.72 0.62
C VAL A 291 5.68 -10.21 -0.33
N GLY A 292 4.67 -11.03 -0.57
CA GLY A 292 3.44 -10.66 -1.28
C GLY A 292 2.21 -11.26 -0.61
N VAL A 293 1.02 -10.88 -1.06
CA VAL A 293 -0.27 -11.40 -0.55
C VAL A 293 -1.01 -12.10 -1.67
N TYR A 294 -1.34 -13.38 -1.48
CA TYR A 294 -2.02 -14.21 -2.48
C TYR A 294 -3.48 -13.76 -2.68
N LEU A 295 -3.93 -13.73 -3.93
CA LEU A 295 -5.28 -13.32 -4.31
C LEU A 295 -6.12 -14.49 -4.86
N GLY A 296 -5.47 -15.50 -5.45
CA GLY A 296 -6.16 -16.58 -6.17
C GLY A 296 -5.57 -16.80 -7.55
N ASN A 297 -5.79 -17.97 -8.14
CA ASN A 297 -5.37 -18.31 -9.51
C ASN A 297 -3.90 -17.96 -9.83
N MET A 298 -3.01 -18.32 -8.90
CA MET A 298 -1.56 -18.02 -8.95
C MET A 298 -1.23 -16.52 -8.98
N LYS A 299 -2.20 -15.62 -8.77
CA LYS A 299 -1.98 -14.18 -8.68
C LYS A 299 -1.75 -13.76 -7.24
N PHE A 300 -0.86 -12.78 -7.08
CA PHE A 300 -0.58 -12.17 -5.79
C PHE A 300 -0.22 -10.69 -5.96
N VAL A 301 -0.60 -9.87 -5.00
CA VAL A 301 -0.24 -8.45 -4.95
C VAL A 301 1.05 -8.25 -4.16
N ASN A 302 1.90 -7.34 -4.61
CA ASN A 302 3.15 -7.01 -3.93
C ASN A 302 3.68 -5.64 -4.37
N ALA A 303 4.49 -5.00 -3.51
CA ALA A 303 5.31 -3.85 -3.90
C ALA A 303 6.72 -4.33 -4.26
N THR A 304 7.15 -4.18 -5.51
CA THR A 304 8.45 -4.71 -5.98
C THR A 304 9.24 -3.72 -6.85
N SER A 305 10.57 -3.74 -6.66
CA SER A 305 11.52 -3.04 -7.53
C SER A 305 11.56 -3.61 -8.96
N ARG A 306 11.09 -4.85 -9.17
CA ARG A 306 11.05 -5.47 -10.50
C ARG A 306 10.05 -4.73 -11.37
N ARG A 307 10.49 -4.21 -12.52
CA ARG A 307 9.65 -3.41 -13.42
C ARG A 307 8.62 -4.21 -14.23
N GLY A 308 8.83 -5.52 -14.43
CA GLY A 308 7.92 -6.38 -15.19
C GLY A 308 7.64 -5.85 -16.60
N THR A 309 6.59 -6.35 -17.25
CA THR A 309 6.21 -5.98 -18.63
C THR A 309 5.70 -4.54 -18.74
N SER A 310 5.16 -3.96 -17.66
CA SER A 310 4.70 -2.57 -17.61
C SER A 310 5.84 -1.55 -17.53
N GLY A 311 7.08 -1.99 -17.26
CA GLY A 311 8.24 -1.11 -17.18
C GLY A 311 8.32 -0.25 -15.90
N VAL A 312 7.37 -0.40 -14.98
CA VAL A 312 7.27 0.42 -13.76
C VAL A 312 7.48 -0.44 -12.51
N SER A 313 8.33 0.00 -11.58
CA SER A 313 8.50 -0.61 -10.26
C SER A 313 7.46 -0.06 -9.30
N GLY A 314 6.88 -0.91 -8.44
CA GLY A 314 5.82 -0.49 -7.53
C GLY A 314 4.89 -1.61 -7.13
N VAL A 315 3.77 -1.21 -6.50
CA VAL A 315 2.65 -2.09 -6.17
C VAL A 315 2.02 -2.59 -7.46
N LYS A 316 1.96 -3.92 -7.59
CA LYS A 316 1.34 -4.59 -8.74
C LYS A 316 0.86 -5.98 -8.38
N ILE A 317 -0.01 -6.52 -9.24
CA ILE A 317 -0.32 -7.94 -9.26
C ILE A 317 0.72 -8.66 -10.13
N SER A 318 1.25 -9.75 -9.60
CA SER A 318 2.22 -10.62 -10.23
C SER A 318 1.69 -12.05 -10.31
N ASP A 319 2.24 -12.85 -11.22
CA ASP A 319 1.87 -14.25 -11.38
C ASP A 319 2.95 -15.16 -10.81
N LEU A 320 2.59 -15.96 -9.80
CA LEU A 320 3.46 -16.90 -9.10
C LEU A 320 4.00 -18.00 -10.03
N SER A 321 3.33 -18.27 -11.16
CA SER A 321 3.79 -19.22 -12.18
C SER A 321 4.95 -18.68 -13.05
N GLU A 322 5.24 -17.37 -13.01
CA GLU A 322 6.40 -16.83 -13.72
C GLU A 322 7.70 -17.46 -13.19
N PRO A 323 8.66 -17.82 -14.07
CA PRO A 323 9.94 -18.42 -13.67
C PRO A 323 10.71 -17.60 -12.62
N PHE A 324 10.59 -16.27 -12.67
CA PHE A 324 11.22 -15.38 -11.70
C PHE A 324 10.69 -15.61 -10.28
N TRP A 325 9.37 -15.69 -10.12
CA TRP A 325 8.71 -15.86 -8.83
C TRP A 325 8.76 -17.31 -8.36
N THR A 326 8.52 -18.27 -9.27
CA THR A 326 8.61 -19.69 -8.94
C THR A 326 10.00 -20.10 -8.44
N SER A 327 11.09 -19.62 -9.05
CA SER A 327 12.45 -19.97 -8.59
C SER A 327 12.86 -19.32 -7.27
N ARG A 328 12.09 -18.34 -6.79
CA ARG A 328 12.37 -17.59 -5.54
C ARG A 328 11.38 -17.87 -4.43
N PHE A 329 10.28 -18.55 -4.72
CA PHE A 329 9.28 -18.91 -3.71
C PHE A 329 9.92 -19.86 -2.69
N VAL A 330 9.86 -19.49 -1.41
CA VAL A 330 10.42 -20.27 -0.31
C VAL A 330 9.29 -20.98 0.44
N SER A 331 8.25 -20.24 0.83
CA SER A 331 7.15 -20.74 1.64
C SER A 331 5.97 -19.77 1.57
N ALA A 332 4.79 -20.23 1.95
CA ALA A 332 3.65 -19.38 2.24
C ALA A 332 3.34 -19.42 3.74
N GLY A 333 2.60 -18.43 4.22
CA GLY A 333 2.15 -18.39 5.61
C GLY A 333 0.78 -17.77 5.74
N ARG A 334 -0.07 -18.39 6.54
CA ARG A 334 -1.39 -17.88 6.89
C ARG A 334 -1.32 -17.18 8.24
N ARG A 335 -1.90 -15.96 8.33
CA ARG A 335 -2.02 -15.28 9.61
C ARG A 335 -3.09 -15.97 10.46
N ILE A 336 -2.72 -16.31 11.69
CA ILE A 336 -3.66 -16.84 12.67
C ILE A 336 -4.27 -15.64 13.41
N ASN A 337 -5.59 -15.59 13.52
CA ASN A 337 -6.27 -14.56 14.29
C ASN A 337 -6.01 -14.78 15.79
N ASN A 338 -5.47 -13.77 16.46
CA ASN A 338 -5.66 -13.64 17.90
C ASN A 338 -6.96 -12.86 18.08
N ASN A 339 -8.02 -13.55 18.51
CA ASN A 339 -9.27 -12.92 18.92
C ASN A 339 -9.05 -11.93 20.07
#